data_AF-A0A521A5B8-F1
#
_entry.id   AF-A0A521A5B8-F1
#
_cell.length_a   1.000
_cell.length_b   1.000
_cell.length_c   1.000
_cell.angle_alpha   90.00
_cell.angle_beta   90.00
_cell.angle_gamma   90.00
#
_symmetry.space_group_name_H-M   'P 1'
#
loop_
_entity.id
_entity.type
_entity.pdbx_description
1 polymer ?
#
loop_
_entity_poly.entity_id
_entity_poly.type
_entity_poly.pdbx_seq_one_letter_code
_entity_poly.pdbx_strand_id
1 'polypeptide(L)'
;MRKLLFLSILCLSLSHCAKDDAPNEIDYSEFFADDNVRIAGEFNGQAFSWVYGEDYGKNFGGCIYTETNIVYNKSGMREINNEIPSEDRNQFRIITPEYDIDDESQNASVFATSQKGMGALYEGFRFTMTINGIEYESCDNPTEYELEVLKRSENQPWGEDHIFQVWFRIGNLMLNECGNETNVAELKNVFFVVDFTWPIL
;
A
#
# COMPACT_ATOMS: atom_id res chain seq x y z
N MET A 1 -42.85 28.92 55.93
CA MET A 1 -41.54 29.57 56.17
C MET A 1 -40.48 28.55 55.76
N ARG A 2 -39.98 28.54 54.52
CA ARG A 2 -38.81 29.28 53.98
C ARG A 2 -37.50 29.07 54.78
N LYS A 3 -36.48 28.57 54.06
CA LYS A 3 -35.00 28.57 54.30
C LYS A 3 -34.45 27.38 55.10
N LEU A 4 -33.30 26.77 54.81
CA LEU A 4 -32.32 26.89 53.71
C LEU A 4 -31.44 25.61 53.69
N LEU A 5 -31.00 25.23 52.49
CA LEU A 5 -29.86 24.39 52.13
C LEU A 5 -28.67 24.34 53.11
N PHE A 6 -28.08 23.14 53.26
CA PHE A 6 -26.62 22.99 53.14
C PHE A 6 -26.24 21.70 52.40
N LEU A 7 -25.67 21.94 51.22
CA LEU A 7 -24.87 21.02 50.41
C LEU A 7 -23.81 20.31 51.26
N SER A 8 -23.71 18.99 51.10
CA SER A 8 -22.42 18.29 51.19
C SER A 8 -22.30 17.34 50.01
N ILE A 9 -21.81 17.92 48.92
CA ILE A 9 -21.15 17.20 47.83
C ILE A 9 -19.87 16.64 48.44
N LEU A 10 -19.70 15.32 48.43
CA LEU A 10 -18.37 14.75 48.38
C LEU A 10 -18.38 13.51 47.51
N CYS A 11 -17.77 13.68 46.34
CA CYS A 11 -17.52 12.69 45.32
C CYS A 11 -16.80 11.47 45.90
N LEU A 12 -17.37 10.29 45.67
CA LEU A 12 -16.60 9.06 45.52
C LEU A 12 -16.95 8.45 44.16
N SER A 13 -16.54 9.18 43.12
CA SER A 13 -16.43 8.69 41.75
C SER A 13 -15.01 8.15 41.55
N LEU A 14 -14.76 6.91 41.96
CA LEU A 14 -13.62 6.07 41.58
C LEU A 14 -14.13 4.63 41.74
N SER A 15 -14.15 3.74 40.76
CA SER A 15 -13.47 3.71 39.46
C SER A 15 -14.18 2.64 38.63
N HIS A 16 -15.06 3.06 37.72
CA HIS A 16 -15.33 2.21 36.56
C HIS A 16 -14.09 2.36 35.70
N CYS A 17 -13.19 1.38 35.82
CA CYS A 17 -12.14 1.17 34.85
C CYS A 17 -12.88 0.83 33.56
N ALA A 18 -13.24 1.87 32.80
CA ALA A 18 -13.41 1.71 31.38
C ALA A 18 -12.07 1.13 30.94
N LYS A 19 -12.05 -0.17 30.62
CA LYS A 19 -11.09 -0.64 29.65
C LYS A 19 -11.37 0.26 28.47
N ASP A 20 -10.47 1.21 28.24
CA ASP A 20 -10.28 1.74 26.91
C ASP A 20 -10.21 0.50 26.03
N ASP A 21 -11.25 0.29 25.24
CA ASP A 21 -11.22 -0.69 24.17
C ASP A 21 -10.02 -0.25 23.33
N ALA A 22 -8.90 -0.94 23.55
CA ALA A 22 -7.74 -0.81 22.69
C ALA A 22 -8.28 -0.93 21.26
N PRO A 23 -7.94 -0.01 20.35
CA PRO A 23 -8.44 -0.08 18.98
C PRO A 23 -8.23 -1.50 18.50
N ASN A 24 -9.32 -2.20 18.14
CA ASN A 24 -9.28 -3.60 17.75
C ASN A 24 -8.19 -3.75 16.70
N GLU A 25 -7.11 -4.45 17.06
CA GLU A 25 -6.03 -4.75 16.15
C GLU A 25 -6.65 -5.50 14.97
N ILE A 26 -6.53 -4.94 13.76
CA ILE A 26 -7.14 -5.52 12.57
C ILE A 26 -6.45 -6.87 12.32
N ASP A 27 -7.22 -7.96 12.38
CA ASP A 27 -6.70 -9.29 12.13
C ASP A 27 -6.54 -9.51 10.61
N TYR A 28 -5.28 -9.54 10.15
CA TYR A 28 -4.92 -9.77 8.76
C TYR A 28 -4.61 -11.25 8.44
N SER A 29 -4.83 -12.18 9.37
CA SER A 29 -4.43 -13.58 9.22
C SER A 29 -4.99 -14.25 7.96
N GLU A 30 -6.26 -14.00 7.63
CA GLU A 30 -6.88 -14.51 6.40
C GLU A 30 -6.25 -13.93 5.13
N PHE A 31 -5.88 -12.64 5.14
CA PHE A 31 -5.21 -12.01 4.01
C PHE A 31 -3.78 -12.51 3.85
N PHE A 32 -3.08 -12.79 4.94
CA PHE A 32 -1.72 -13.34 4.91
C PHE A 32 -1.65 -14.82 4.55
N ALA A 33 -2.77 -15.55 4.66
CA ALA A 33 -2.88 -16.96 4.27
C ALA A 33 -3.25 -17.13 2.79
N ASP A 34 -3.63 -16.04 2.11
CA ASP A 34 -3.93 -16.06 0.68
C ASP A 34 -2.63 -15.83 -0.10
N ASP A 35 -2.07 -16.92 -0.61
CA ASP A 35 -0.89 -16.89 -1.50
C ASP A 35 -1.26 -16.38 -2.91
N ASN A 36 -2.56 -16.17 -3.20
CA ASN A 36 -2.98 -15.62 -4.47
C ASN A 36 -2.69 -14.13 -4.54
N VAL A 37 -2.02 -13.78 -5.62
CA VAL A 37 -1.69 -12.42 -5.98
C VAL A 37 -2.97 -11.69 -6.40
N ARG A 38 -3.51 -10.87 -5.48
CA ARG A 38 -4.82 -10.22 -5.61
C ARG A 38 -4.78 -8.76 -5.16
N ILE A 39 -5.66 -7.94 -5.73
CA ILE A 39 -5.94 -6.57 -5.29
C ILE A 39 -7.45 -6.45 -5.09
N ALA A 40 -7.86 -5.97 -3.93
CA ALA A 40 -9.27 -5.81 -3.60
C ALA A 40 -9.50 -4.59 -2.72
N GLY A 41 -10.64 -3.94 -2.85
CA GLY A 41 -11.00 -2.76 -2.06
C GLY A 41 -12.22 -2.06 -2.65
N GLU A 42 -12.29 -0.75 -2.47
CA GLU A 42 -13.33 0.09 -3.04
C GLU A 42 -12.72 1.12 -3.99
N PHE A 43 -13.32 1.28 -5.18
CA PHE A 43 -13.03 2.32 -6.15
C PHE A 43 -14.29 3.16 -6.36
N ASN A 44 -14.26 4.44 -6.00
CA ASN A 44 -15.42 5.34 -6.03
C ASN A 44 -16.67 4.76 -5.32
N GLY A 45 -16.45 4.09 -4.18
CA GLY A 45 -17.50 3.45 -3.38
C GLY A 45 -18.04 2.14 -3.97
N GLN A 46 -17.48 1.64 -5.07
CA GLN A 46 -17.80 0.33 -5.63
C GLN A 46 -16.73 -0.68 -5.24
N ALA A 47 -17.15 -1.81 -4.67
CA ALA A 47 -16.24 -2.89 -4.34
C ALA A 47 -15.65 -3.51 -5.62
N PHE A 48 -14.35 -3.79 -5.59
CA PHE A 48 -13.65 -4.53 -6.64
C PHE A 48 -12.75 -5.59 -6.03
N SER A 49 -12.50 -6.65 -6.79
CA SER A 49 -11.54 -7.69 -6.44
C SER A 49 -11.02 -8.30 -7.73
N TRP A 50 -9.71 -8.22 -7.92
CA TRP A 50 -9.02 -8.69 -9.11
C TRP A 50 -7.87 -9.60 -8.73
N VAL A 51 -7.73 -10.69 -9.49
CA VAL A 51 -6.61 -11.62 -9.39
C VAL A 51 -5.65 -11.33 -10.54
N TYR A 52 -4.36 -11.35 -10.26
CA TYR A 52 -3.27 -11.16 -11.23
C TYR A 52 -2.16 -12.18 -10.98
N GLY A 53 -1.16 -12.26 -11.87
CA GLY A 53 -0.02 -13.17 -11.72
C GLY A 53 0.21 -14.12 -12.90
N GLU A 54 0.81 -15.28 -12.65
CA GLU A 54 1.56 -16.07 -13.65
C GLU A 54 0.70 -16.62 -14.79
N ASP A 55 -0.53 -17.02 -14.47
CA ASP A 55 -1.51 -17.48 -15.45
C ASP A 55 -2.15 -16.33 -16.26
N TYR A 56 -1.78 -15.09 -15.93
CA TYR A 56 -2.54 -13.88 -16.22
C TYR A 56 -1.68 -12.71 -16.71
N GLY A 57 -0.37 -12.94 -16.92
CA GLY A 57 0.58 -11.93 -17.42
C GLY A 57 1.42 -11.28 -16.31
N LYS A 58 2.23 -12.06 -15.59
CA LYS A 58 3.35 -11.51 -14.79
C LYS A 58 4.24 -10.69 -15.73
N ASN A 59 4.24 -9.37 -15.55
CA ASN A 59 5.41 -8.57 -15.89
C ASN A 59 6.19 -8.38 -14.60
N PHE A 60 7.35 -9.04 -14.55
CA PHE A 60 8.30 -9.03 -13.45
C PHE A 60 8.52 -7.61 -12.95
N GLY A 61 8.41 -7.43 -11.64
CA GLY A 61 8.91 -6.26 -10.95
C GLY A 61 10.41 -6.12 -11.19
N GLY A 62 10.81 -5.26 -12.12
CA GLY A 62 12.20 -5.21 -12.54
C GLY A 62 12.52 -4.20 -13.62
N CYS A 63 11.74 -3.12 -13.78
CA CYS A 63 12.15 -2.02 -14.63
C CYS A 63 12.43 -0.76 -13.80
N ILE A 64 13.68 -0.34 -13.88
CA ILE A 64 14.23 0.89 -13.31
C ILE A 64 13.87 2.03 -14.28
N TYR A 65 13.16 3.05 -13.82
CA TYR A 65 13.19 4.34 -14.50
C TYR A 65 14.50 5.05 -14.16
N THR A 66 15.49 4.92 -15.03
CA THR A 66 16.45 6.01 -15.27
C THR A 66 16.30 6.35 -16.74
N GLU A 67 16.22 7.63 -17.08
CA GLU A 67 15.71 8.16 -18.35
C GLU A 67 16.42 7.67 -19.64
N THR A 68 17.37 6.73 -19.64
CA THR A 68 18.12 6.43 -20.87
C THR A 68 18.59 5.00 -21.15
N ASN A 69 18.46 3.96 -20.31
CA ASN A 69 18.70 2.55 -20.73
C ASN A 69 18.37 1.55 -19.61
N ILE A 70 17.98 0.33 -19.98
CA ILE A 70 17.88 -0.81 -19.05
C ILE A 70 19.30 -1.25 -18.69
N VAL A 71 19.85 -0.69 -17.62
CA VAL A 71 21.09 -1.16 -16.98
C VAL A 71 20.72 -1.57 -15.57
N TYR A 72 21.13 -2.78 -15.15
CA TYR A 72 20.98 -3.21 -13.77
C TYR A 72 21.67 -2.19 -12.86
N ASN A 73 20.87 -1.45 -12.08
CA ASN A 73 21.35 -0.51 -11.08
C ASN A 73 20.90 -1.00 -9.70
N LYS A 74 21.89 -1.29 -8.85
CA LYS A 74 21.67 -1.73 -7.47
C LYS A 74 20.85 -0.70 -6.70
N SER A 75 21.15 0.57 -6.89
CA SER A 75 20.39 1.70 -6.35
C SER A 75 19.34 2.18 -7.36
N GLY A 76 18.08 2.24 -6.97
CA GLY A 76 17.05 2.85 -7.80
C GLY A 76 15.65 2.61 -7.27
N MET A 77 14.67 3.24 -7.92
CA MET A 77 13.26 2.89 -7.72
C MET A 77 12.97 1.52 -8.34
N ARG A 78 11.92 0.86 -7.85
CA ARG A 78 11.37 -0.36 -8.42
C ARG A 78 9.91 -0.15 -8.72
N GLU A 79 9.51 -0.47 -9.95
CA GLU A 79 8.12 -0.51 -10.37
C GLU A 79 7.65 -1.96 -10.45
N ILE A 80 6.51 -2.21 -9.83
CA ILE A 80 5.71 -3.40 -10.08
C ILE A 80 4.52 -2.97 -10.93
N ASN A 81 4.39 -3.53 -12.13
CA ASN A 81 3.23 -3.33 -12.99
C ASN A 81 2.45 -4.61 -13.16
N ASN A 82 1.21 -4.63 -12.65
CA ASN A 82 0.33 -5.77 -12.72
C ASN A 82 -0.83 -5.46 -13.65
N GLU A 83 -0.85 -6.14 -14.78
CA GLU A 83 -2.00 -6.17 -15.68
C GLU A 83 -3.06 -7.12 -15.12
N ILE A 84 -4.32 -6.67 -15.16
CA ILE A 84 -5.48 -7.46 -14.78
C ILE A 84 -6.09 -8.04 -16.06
N PRO A 85 -6.40 -9.35 -16.11
CA PRO A 85 -7.10 -9.97 -17.23
C PRO A 85 -8.54 -9.46 -17.34
N SER A 86 -8.73 -8.31 -17.99
CA SER A 86 -10.03 -7.78 -18.37
C SER A 86 -9.99 -7.29 -19.81
N GLU A 87 -11.15 -7.29 -20.49
CA GLU A 87 -11.27 -6.69 -21.83
C GLU A 87 -10.86 -5.20 -21.83
N ASP A 88 -10.96 -4.56 -20.67
CA ASP A 88 -10.71 -3.13 -20.43
C ASP A 88 -9.24 -2.78 -20.15
N ARG A 89 -8.34 -3.78 -20.11
CA ARG A 89 -6.91 -3.62 -19.79
C ARG A 89 -6.67 -2.90 -18.47
N ASN A 90 -7.41 -3.29 -17.44
CA ASN A 90 -7.20 -2.71 -16.13
C ASN A 90 -5.78 -3.07 -15.65
N GLN A 91 -5.10 -2.13 -14.99
CA GLN A 91 -3.78 -2.36 -14.44
C GLN A 91 -3.64 -1.58 -13.13
N PHE A 92 -2.73 -2.01 -12.28
CA PHE A 92 -2.25 -1.16 -11.21
C PHE A 92 -0.73 -1.27 -11.12
N ARG A 93 -0.10 -0.16 -10.72
CA ARG A 93 1.34 -0.10 -10.49
C ARG A 93 1.63 0.44 -9.12
N ILE A 94 2.67 -0.12 -8.49
CA ILE A 94 3.30 0.46 -7.32
C ILE A 94 4.77 0.72 -7.62
N ILE A 95 5.21 1.93 -7.32
CA ILE A 95 6.59 2.38 -7.47
C ILE A 95 7.13 2.66 -6.07
N THR A 96 8.30 2.13 -5.75
CA THR A 96 8.98 2.36 -4.47
C THR A 96 9.72 3.70 -4.47
N PRO A 97 10.03 4.27 -3.29
CA PRO A 97 11.14 5.22 -3.20
C PRO A 97 12.45 4.57 -3.69
N GLU A 98 13.47 5.39 -3.92
CA GLU A 98 14.80 4.88 -4.27
C GLU A 98 15.43 4.14 -3.07
N TYR A 99 16.01 2.96 -3.34
CA TYR A 99 16.82 2.22 -2.38
C TYR A 99 17.88 1.38 -3.08
N ASP A 100 18.93 1.03 -2.34
CA ASP A 100 19.89 -0.01 -2.74
C ASP A 100 19.38 -1.39 -2.30
N ILE A 101 19.22 -2.29 -3.26
CA ILE A 101 18.70 -3.64 -3.03
C ILE A 101 19.69 -4.56 -2.31
N ASP A 102 20.99 -4.29 -2.42
CA ASP A 102 22.05 -5.04 -1.74
C ASP A 102 22.34 -4.48 -0.33
N ASP A 103 21.82 -3.29 -0.03
CA ASP A 103 21.87 -2.69 1.30
C ASP A 103 20.63 -3.10 2.10
N GLU A 104 20.75 -4.17 2.89
CA GLU A 104 19.65 -4.67 3.72
C GLU A 104 19.08 -3.59 4.65
N SER A 105 19.87 -2.59 5.07
CA SER A 105 19.34 -1.52 5.92
C SER A 105 18.36 -0.61 5.16
N GLN A 106 18.63 -0.33 3.89
CA GLN A 106 17.75 0.45 3.03
C GLN A 106 16.53 -0.38 2.60
N ASN A 107 16.74 -1.62 2.16
CA ASN A 107 15.68 -2.55 1.79
C ASN A 107 14.70 -2.77 2.96
N ALA A 108 15.22 -3.10 4.15
CA ALA A 108 14.42 -3.24 5.37
C ALA A 108 13.68 -1.95 5.74
N SER A 109 14.27 -0.77 5.53
CA SER A 109 13.61 0.51 5.80
C SER A 109 12.40 0.75 4.89
N VAL A 110 12.56 0.53 3.57
CA VAL A 110 11.48 0.70 2.58
C VAL A 110 10.31 -0.24 2.87
N PHE A 111 10.59 -1.50 3.21
CA PHE A 111 9.57 -2.53 3.44
C PHE A 111 9.31 -2.87 4.92
N ALA A 112 9.79 -2.05 5.86
CA ALA A 112 9.44 -2.22 7.27
C ALA A 112 7.94 -2.07 7.47
N THR A 113 7.35 -2.91 8.32
CA THR A 113 5.93 -2.82 8.71
C THR A 113 5.65 -1.48 9.36
N SER A 114 5.07 -0.57 8.59
CA SER A 114 4.70 0.78 9.02
C SER A 114 3.84 1.46 7.97
N GLN A 115 3.21 2.56 8.35
CA GLN A 115 2.71 3.54 7.38
C GLN A 115 3.88 4.11 6.57
N LYS A 116 3.63 4.37 5.29
CA LYS A 116 4.56 4.92 4.29
C LYS A 116 3.89 6.11 3.62
N GLY A 117 4.68 7.14 3.36
CA GLY A 117 4.21 8.27 2.57
C GLY A 117 4.00 7.87 1.11
N MET A 118 2.85 8.27 0.56
CA MET A 118 2.73 8.46 -0.88
C MET A 118 3.30 9.83 -1.24
N GLY A 119 4.10 9.92 -2.28
CA GLY A 119 4.77 11.17 -2.61
C GLY A 119 5.35 11.21 -4.02
N ALA A 120 6.10 12.28 -4.27
CA ALA A 120 6.75 12.51 -5.55
C ALA A 120 7.67 11.35 -5.94
N LEU A 121 7.90 11.25 -7.25
CA LEU A 121 8.87 10.34 -7.81
C LEU A 121 10.20 10.48 -7.03
N TYR A 122 10.83 9.36 -6.69
CA TYR A 122 12.05 9.23 -5.87
C TYR A 122 11.89 9.41 -4.34
N GLU A 123 10.88 10.13 -3.85
CA GLU A 123 10.78 10.48 -2.42
C GLU A 123 9.87 9.55 -1.60
N GLY A 124 8.82 9.01 -2.22
CA GLY A 124 7.84 8.15 -1.55
C GLY A 124 7.38 7.01 -2.44
N PHE A 125 6.39 6.26 -1.93
CA PHE A 125 5.68 5.33 -2.80
C PHE A 125 4.77 6.10 -3.76
N ARG A 126 4.55 5.53 -4.94
CA ARG A 126 3.56 6.02 -5.91
C ARG A 126 2.68 4.86 -6.34
N PHE A 127 1.38 5.10 -6.37
CA PHE A 127 0.39 4.15 -6.84
C PHE A 127 -0.29 4.71 -8.08
N THR A 128 -0.41 3.88 -9.10
CA THR A 128 -1.22 4.19 -10.28
C THR A 128 -2.20 3.08 -10.56
N MET A 129 -3.31 3.42 -11.18
CA MET A 129 -4.34 2.49 -11.57
C MET A 129 -4.90 2.92 -12.92
N THR A 130 -5.06 1.99 -13.84
CA THR A 130 -5.82 2.24 -15.07
C THR A 130 -7.09 1.42 -15.00
N ILE A 131 -8.23 2.09 -15.19
CA ILE A 131 -9.54 1.46 -15.25
C ILE A 131 -10.26 1.96 -16.48
N ASN A 132 -10.72 1.04 -17.35
CA ASN A 132 -11.43 1.38 -18.58
C ASN A 132 -10.66 2.40 -19.46
N GLY A 133 -9.34 2.27 -19.51
CA GLY A 133 -8.45 3.14 -20.28
C GLY A 133 -8.18 4.52 -19.66
N ILE A 134 -8.70 4.83 -18.47
CA ILE A 134 -8.40 6.07 -17.74
C ILE A 134 -7.32 5.78 -16.71
N GLU A 135 -6.22 6.53 -16.74
CA GLU A 135 -5.12 6.44 -15.79
C GLU A 135 -5.32 7.39 -14.61
N TYR A 136 -5.12 6.86 -13.42
CA TYR A 136 -5.24 7.53 -12.13
C TYR A 136 -3.95 7.35 -11.34
N GLU A 137 -3.53 8.37 -10.60
CA GLU A 137 -2.26 8.37 -9.87
C GLU A 137 -2.32 9.11 -8.53
N SER A 138 -1.53 8.64 -7.56
CA SER A 138 -1.23 9.37 -6.33
C SER A 138 -0.25 10.53 -6.59
N CYS A 139 -0.74 11.69 -7.05
CA CYS A 139 0.10 12.87 -7.33
C CYS A 139 0.64 13.53 -6.04
N ASP A 140 1.63 14.43 -6.19
CA ASP A 140 2.40 15.14 -5.16
C ASP A 140 1.55 16.03 -4.21
N ASN A 141 0.76 15.42 -3.33
CA ASN A 141 0.07 16.12 -2.26
C ASN A 141 0.33 15.43 -0.91
N PRO A 142 1.38 15.80 -0.16
CA PRO A 142 1.91 15.03 0.97
C PRO A 142 1.05 15.04 2.25
N THR A 143 -0.28 15.16 2.15
CA THR A 143 -1.15 15.24 3.31
C THR A 143 -2.35 14.29 3.15
N GLU A 144 -2.37 13.25 3.99
CA GLU A 144 -3.46 12.29 4.24
C GLU A 144 -3.48 10.96 3.46
N TYR A 145 -2.35 10.49 2.92
CA TYR A 145 -2.31 9.18 2.25
C TYR A 145 -1.68 8.10 3.14
N GLU A 146 -2.44 7.04 3.40
CA GLU A 146 -2.01 5.91 4.21
C GLU A 146 -1.77 4.68 3.33
N LEU A 147 -0.58 4.56 2.73
CA LEU A 147 -0.07 3.24 2.36
C LEU A 147 0.56 2.61 3.60
N GLU A 148 0.23 1.37 3.89
CA GLU A 148 0.78 0.62 5.01
C GLU A 148 1.43 -0.65 4.47
N VAL A 149 2.70 -0.86 4.81
CA VAL A 149 3.33 -2.16 4.63
C VAL A 149 2.91 -3.01 5.82
N LEU A 150 2.21 -4.12 5.55
CA LEU A 150 1.70 -5.01 6.59
C LEU A 150 2.71 -6.11 6.93
N LYS A 151 3.33 -6.68 5.89
CA LYS A 151 4.22 -7.83 6.01
C LYS A 151 5.20 -7.84 4.83
N ARG A 152 6.44 -8.26 5.09
CA ARG A 152 7.41 -8.71 4.10
C ARG A 152 7.74 -10.18 4.40
N SER A 153 7.79 -11.01 3.39
CA SER A 153 8.25 -12.41 3.49
C SER A 153 9.25 -12.68 2.39
N GLU A 154 10.41 -13.22 2.75
CA GLU A 154 11.33 -13.75 1.74
C GLU A 154 10.81 -15.09 1.27
N ASN A 155 10.70 -15.22 -0.05
CA ASN A 155 10.38 -16.50 -0.69
C ASN A 155 11.69 -17.23 -0.99
N GLN A 156 11.62 -18.55 -1.18
CA GLN A 156 12.80 -19.28 -1.65
C GLN A 156 13.25 -18.72 -3.00
N PRO A 157 14.57 -18.61 -3.23
CA PRO A 157 15.09 -18.19 -4.53
C PRO A 157 14.49 -19.04 -5.65
N TRP A 158 14.10 -18.39 -6.74
CA TRP A 158 13.66 -19.09 -7.94
C TRP A 158 14.75 -19.00 -9.01
N GLY A 159 15.46 -20.11 -9.21
CA GLY A 159 16.64 -20.11 -10.07
C GLY A 159 17.74 -19.22 -9.49
N GLU A 160 18.13 -18.21 -10.26
CA GLU A 160 19.13 -17.20 -9.87
C GLU A 160 18.48 -15.92 -9.37
N ASP A 161 17.18 -15.90 -9.05
CA ASP A 161 16.51 -14.69 -8.55
C ASP A 161 16.17 -14.80 -7.07
N HIS A 162 16.41 -13.71 -6.34
CA HIS A 162 15.78 -13.46 -5.05
C HIS A 162 14.37 -12.94 -5.26
N ILE A 163 13.44 -13.44 -4.43
CA ILE A 163 12.05 -13.01 -4.44
C ILE A 163 11.65 -12.68 -2.99
N PHE A 164 11.08 -11.51 -2.77
CA PHE A 164 10.30 -11.26 -1.56
C PHE A 164 8.90 -10.79 -1.92
N GLN A 165 7.95 -11.19 -1.09
CA GLN A 165 6.55 -10.84 -1.20
C GLN A 165 6.22 -9.77 -0.15
N VAL A 166 5.43 -8.77 -0.54
CA VAL A 166 5.01 -7.67 0.35
C VAL A 166 3.50 -7.51 0.29
N TRP A 167 2.89 -7.44 1.47
CA TRP A 167 1.47 -7.18 1.66
C TRP A 167 1.29 -5.71 2.02
N PHE A 168 0.41 -5.05 1.28
CA PHE A 168 0.10 -3.64 1.44
C PHE A 168 -1.37 -3.43 1.78
N ARG A 169 -1.64 -2.34 2.49
CA ARG A 169 -2.97 -1.76 2.67
C ARG A 169 -2.95 -0.30 2.27
N ILE A 170 -4.00 0.16 1.60
CA ILE A 170 -4.30 1.58 1.42
C ILE A 170 -5.58 1.88 2.19
N GLY A 171 -5.50 2.74 3.19
CA GLY A 171 -6.66 3.15 4.00
C GLY A 171 -7.63 4.01 3.19
N ASN A 172 -7.16 5.20 2.81
CA ASN A 172 -7.84 6.09 1.88
C ASN A 172 -6.78 6.73 0.95
N LEU A 173 -7.09 6.82 -0.34
CA LEU A 173 -6.22 7.44 -1.33
C LEU A 173 -7.03 8.10 -2.42
N MET A 174 -6.84 9.40 -2.58
CA MET A 174 -7.36 10.14 -3.73
C MET A 174 -6.36 9.98 -4.87
N LEU A 175 -6.84 9.50 -6.02
CA LEU A 175 -6.08 9.42 -7.24
C LEU A 175 -6.58 10.46 -8.24
N ASN A 176 -5.66 11.11 -8.95
CA ASN A 176 -5.96 12.09 -9.97
C ASN A 176 -5.18 11.78 -11.26
N GLU A 177 -5.61 12.35 -12.38
CA GLU A 177 -4.77 12.45 -13.57
C GLU A 177 -3.76 13.60 -13.34
N CYS A 178 -2.47 13.29 -13.14
CA CYS A 178 -1.50 14.33 -12.77
C CYS A 178 -1.36 15.36 -13.90
N GLY A 179 -1.73 16.61 -13.61
CA GLY A 179 -1.79 17.71 -14.59
C GLY A 179 -3.19 17.99 -15.14
N ASN A 180 -4.20 17.18 -14.79
CA ASN A 180 -5.61 17.39 -15.16
C ASN A 180 -6.56 16.98 -14.02
N GLU A 181 -6.97 17.93 -13.18
CA GLU A 181 -7.83 17.69 -12.01
C GLU A 181 -9.29 17.29 -12.33
N THR A 182 -9.65 17.06 -13.61
CA THR A 182 -11.04 16.70 -13.95
C THR A 182 -11.39 15.25 -13.64
N ASN A 183 -10.41 14.35 -13.57
CA ASN A 183 -10.62 12.94 -13.27
C ASN A 183 -10.05 12.61 -11.89
N VAL A 184 -10.92 12.66 -10.88
CA VAL A 184 -10.62 12.29 -9.49
C VAL A 184 -11.26 10.95 -9.18
N ALA A 185 -10.52 10.05 -8.56
CA ALA A 185 -11.01 8.78 -8.04
C ALA A 185 -10.61 8.60 -6.58
N GLU A 186 -11.43 7.86 -5.83
CA GLU A 186 -11.16 7.52 -4.44
C GLU A 186 -10.96 6.00 -4.31
N LEU A 187 -9.85 5.62 -3.68
CA LEU A 187 -9.56 4.26 -3.25
C LEU A 187 -9.73 4.15 -1.73
N LYS A 188 -10.47 3.15 -1.28
CA LYS A 188 -10.67 2.86 0.15
C LYS A 188 -10.45 1.40 0.47
N ASN A 189 -9.84 1.16 1.63
CA ASN A 189 -9.61 -0.17 2.20
C ASN A 189 -9.05 -1.15 1.16
N VAL A 190 -8.04 -0.72 0.40
CA VAL A 190 -7.44 -1.55 -0.64
C VAL A 190 -6.37 -2.44 -0.02
N PHE A 191 -6.35 -3.71 -0.39
CA PHE A 191 -5.39 -4.70 0.03
C PHE A 191 -4.78 -5.34 -1.21
N PHE A 192 -3.46 -5.45 -1.26
CA PHE A 192 -2.76 -6.11 -2.34
C PHE A 192 -1.45 -6.72 -1.91
N VAL A 193 -1.01 -7.73 -2.66
CA VAL A 193 0.24 -8.46 -2.40
C VAL A 193 1.08 -8.52 -3.67
N VAL A 194 2.34 -8.09 -3.60
CA VAL A 194 3.21 -8.07 -4.79
C VAL A 194 4.52 -8.76 -4.51
N ASP A 195 5.04 -9.42 -5.55
CA ASP A 195 6.35 -10.04 -5.54
C ASP A 195 7.38 -9.07 -6.14
N PHE A 196 8.43 -8.79 -5.40
CA PHE A 196 9.62 -8.11 -5.90
C PHE A 196 10.66 -9.19 -6.23
N THR A 197 11.21 -9.12 -7.44
CA THR A 197 12.18 -10.09 -7.95
C THR A 197 13.46 -9.38 -8.37
N TRP A 198 14.62 -9.93 -8.05
CA TRP A 198 15.90 -9.41 -8.55
C TRP A 198 16.94 -10.52 -8.67
N PRO A 199 17.86 -10.42 -9.65
CA PRO A 199 18.89 -11.42 -9.84
C PRO A 199 19.90 -11.45 -8.69
N ILE A 200 20.32 -12.66 -8.35
CA ILE A 200 21.48 -13.01 -7.53
C ILE A 200 22.71 -12.79 -8.41
N LEU A 201 23.61 -11.91 -7.98
CA LEU A 201 24.89 -11.65 -8.65
C LEU A 201 26.05 -12.48 -8.08
#